data_AF-A0A3N6M9N9-F1
#
_entry.id   AF-A0A3N6M9N9-F1
#
_cell.length_a   1.000
_cell.length_b   1.000
_cell.length_c   1.000
_cell.angle_alpha   90.00
_cell.angle_beta   90.00
_cell.angle_gamma   90.00
#
_symmetry.space_group_name_H-M   'P 1'
#
loop_
_entity.id
_entity.type
_entity.pdbx_description
1 polymer ?
#
loop_
_entity_poly.entity_id
_entity_poly.type
_entity_poly.pdbx_seq_one_letter_code
_entity_poly.pdbx_strand_id
1 'polypeptide(L)'
;MSGVSATHLILFVASLTIAAAITGTLVVETGQLSNAIETRGSNVADEIKTDVAVISDEATTEAVYDESENEVTVLVKNTGSRSLSTDPSTFDVLVDGTYVPSGQLTTERVDADSDAWRPGGVVEVTVDLEEKAPNGDTEIAIIVNGNEDSIDVYID
;
A
#
# COMPACT_ATOMS: atom_id res chain seq x y z
N MET A 1 -44.68 21.71 51.74
CA MET A 1 -44.35 20.52 50.92
C MET A 1 -44.19 20.80 49.41
N SER A 2 -44.40 22.03 48.91
CA SER A 2 -44.23 22.37 47.48
C SER A 2 -42.77 22.38 46.97
N GLY A 3 -41.80 22.78 47.81
CA GLY A 3 -40.39 22.91 47.39
C GLY A 3 -39.70 21.61 46.97
N VAL A 4 -40.07 20.47 47.55
CA VAL A 4 -39.44 19.17 47.25
C VAL A 4 -39.79 18.70 45.83
N SER A 5 -41.03 18.93 45.37
CA SER A 5 -41.47 18.52 44.02
C SER A 5 -40.78 19.32 42.91
N ALA A 6 -40.51 20.62 43.15
CA ALA A 6 -39.81 21.47 42.19
C ALA A 6 -38.35 21.02 42.00
N THR A 7 -37.66 20.67 43.10
CA THR A 7 -36.28 20.15 43.03
C THR A 7 -36.18 18.82 42.28
N HIS A 8 -37.11 17.89 42.53
CA HIS A 8 -37.12 16.61 41.80
C HIS A 8 -37.34 16.78 40.31
N LEU A 9 -38.22 17.70 39.91
CA LEU A 9 -38.47 17.99 38.50
C LEU A 9 -37.24 18.61 37.81
N ILE A 10 -36.56 19.54 38.48
CA ILE A 10 -35.32 20.15 37.96
C ILE A 10 -34.24 19.07 37.76
N LEU A 11 -34.04 18.20 38.76
CA LEU A 11 -33.05 17.11 38.66
C LEU A 11 -33.42 16.10 37.58
N PHE A 12 -34.70 15.79 37.41
CA PHE A 12 -35.18 14.91 36.35
C PHE A 12 -34.85 15.48 34.97
N VAL A 13 -35.18 16.75 34.70
CA VAL A 13 -34.87 17.39 33.42
C VAL A 13 -33.36 17.49 33.20
N ALA A 14 -32.59 17.85 34.22
CA ALA A 14 -31.12 17.90 34.13
C ALA A 14 -30.51 16.53 33.80
N SER A 15 -31.02 15.45 34.40
CA SER A 15 -30.54 14.10 34.09
C SER A 15 -30.88 13.68 32.66
N LEU A 16 -32.06 14.07 32.16
CA LEU A 16 -32.50 13.76 30.81
C LEU A 16 -31.68 14.49 29.75
N THR A 17 -31.35 15.77 29.97
CA THR A 17 -30.51 16.54 29.04
C THR A 17 -29.09 15.99 28.97
N ILE A 18 -28.50 15.62 30.12
CA ILE A 18 -27.19 14.98 30.18
C ILE A 18 -27.23 13.63 29.45
N ALA A 19 -28.26 12.81 29.70
CA ALA A 19 -28.41 11.52 29.02
C ALA A 19 -28.54 11.68 27.50
N ALA A 20 -29.31 12.67 27.04
CA ALA A 20 -29.45 12.98 25.61
C ALA A 20 -28.10 13.42 25.00
N ALA A 21 -27.32 14.25 25.70
CA ALA A 21 -26.00 14.66 25.23
C ALA A 21 -25.03 13.47 25.10
N ILE A 22 -24.96 12.61 26.11
CA ILE A 22 -24.11 11.40 26.08
C ILE A 22 -24.54 10.47 24.95
N THR A 23 -25.84 10.24 24.79
CA THR A 23 -26.38 9.40 23.71
C THR A 23 -26.00 9.96 22.33
N GLY A 24 -26.10 11.28 22.16
CA GLY A 24 -25.67 11.94 20.93
C GLY A 24 -24.21 11.68 20.59
N THR A 25 -23.30 11.83 21.56
CA THR A 25 -21.87 11.54 21.37
C THR A 25 -21.63 10.07 21.04
N LEU A 26 -22.27 9.13 21.77
CA LEU A 26 -22.12 7.69 21.51
C LEU A 26 -22.58 7.30 20.11
N VAL A 27 -23.65 7.90 19.59
CA VAL A 27 -24.13 7.64 18.22
C VAL A 27 -23.12 8.14 17.18
N VAL A 28 -22.49 9.30 17.40
CA VAL A 28 -21.46 9.83 16.50
C VAL A 28 -20.22 8.93 16.51
N GLU A 29 -19.72 8.58 17.70
CA GLU A 29 -18.52 7.74 17.86
C GLU A 29 -18.71 6.34 17.28
N THR A 30 -19.86 5.70 17.54
CA THR A 30 -20.17 4.37 16.96
C THR A 30 -20.29 4.42 15.45
N GLY A 31 -20.82 5.51 14.88
CA GLY A 31 -20.84 5.73 13.44
C GLY A 31 -19.42 5.86 12.86
N GLN A 32 -18.55 6.64 13.50
CA GLN A 32 -17.15 6.79 13.08
C GLN A 32 -16.39 5.46 13.15
N LEU A 33 -16.57 4.69 14.24
CA LEU A 33 -15.99 3.37 14.40
C LEU A 33 -16.47 2.40 13.31
N SER A 34 -17.77 2.41 13.00
CA SER A 34 -18.34 1.54 11.96
C SER A 34 -17.71 1.82 10.60
N ASN A 35 -17.59 3.10 10.24
CA ASN A 35 -16.93 3.51 8.99
C ASN A 35 -15.43 3.11 8.98
N ALA A 36 -14.73 3.24 10.10
CA ALA A 36 -13.33 2.84 10.21
C ALA A 36 -13.15 1.33 10.03
N ILE A 37 -14.05 0.52 10.60
CA ILE A 37 -14.07 -0.93 10.43
C ILE A 37 -14.34 -1.31 8.97
N GLU A 38 -15.30 -0.66 8.32
CA GLU A 38 -15.61 -0.91 6.91
C GLU A 38 -14.42 -0.59 6.01
N THR A 39 -13.81 0.59 6.16
CA THR A 39 -12.60 0.97 5.40
C THR A 39 -11.45 0.01 5.64
N ARG A 40 -11.18 -0.36 6.91
CA ARG A 40 -10.11 -1.31 7.22
C ARG A 40 -10.39 -2.68 6.62
N GLY A 41 -11.64 -3.14 6.69
CA GLY A 41 -12.07 -4.41 6.10
C GLY A 41 -11.89 -4.43 4.59
N SER A 42 -12.24 -3.33 3.90
CA SER A 42 -12.00 -3.18 2.47
C SER A 42 -10.52 -3.24 2.13
N ASN A 43 -9.68 -2.48 2.83
CA ASN A 43 -8.23 -2.45 2.57
C ASN A 43 -7.57 -3.81 2.80
N VAL A 44 -7.94 -4.53 3.86
CA VAL A 44 -7.42 -5.88 4.12
C VAL A 44 -7.90 -6.88 3.05
N ALA A 45 -9.16 -6.79 2.62
CA ALA A 45 -9.65 -7.63 1.53
C ALA A 45 -8.92 -7.37 0.21
N ASP A 46 -8.51 -6.12 0.00
CA ASP A 46 -7.75 -5.66 -1.14
C ASP A 46 -6.30 -6.13 -1.11
N GLU A 47 -5.65 -6.09 0.06
CA GLU A 47 -4.31 -6.64 0.34
C GLU A 47 -4.30 -8.15 0.11
N ILE A 48 -5.28 -8.91 0.65
CA ILE A 48 -5.40 -10.36 0.44
C ILE A 48 -5.55 -10.75 -1.04
N LYS A 49 -6.18 -9.91 -1.84
CA LYS A 49 -6.37 -10.16 -3.29
C LYS A 49 -5.17 -9.72 -4.12
N THR A 50 -4.27 -8.94 -3.54
CA THR A 50 -3.03 -8.48 -4.16
C THR A 50 -1.95 -9.52 -3.93
N ASP A 51 -1.36 -9.98 -5.02
CA ASP A 51 -0.19 -10.85 -4.96
C ASP A 51 0.65 -10.53 -6.19
N VAL A 52 1.93 -10.26 -5.96
CA VAL A 52 2.90 -9.93 -7.00
C VAL A 52 4.10 -10.86 -6.87
N ALA A 53 4.70 -11.19 -8.00
CA ALA A 53 5.89 -12.03 -8.04
C ALA A 53 6.92 -11.42 -9.00
N VAL A 54 8.16 -11.30 -8.55
CA VAL A 54 9.30 -10.97 -9.39
C VAL A 54 9.63 -12.20 -10.24
N ILE A 55 9.67 -12.01 -11.55
CA ILE A 55 9.89 -13.08 -12.54
C ILE A 55 11.17 -12.87 -13.37
N SER A 56 12.01 -11.91 -12.98
CA SER A 56 13.34 -11.72 -13.56
C SER A 56 14.22 -12.95 -13.33
N ASP A 57 15.19 -13.14 -14.22
CA ASP A 57 16.14 -14.25 -14.12
C ASP A 57 17.39 -13.83 -13.33
N GLU A 58 17.54 -14.38 -12.13
CA GLU A 58 18.69 -14.16 -11.24
C GLU A 58 20.04 -14.53 -11.87
N ALA A 59 20.05 -15.47 -12.84
CA ALA A 59 21.27 -15.92 -13.49
C ALA A 59 21.76 -14.99 -14.61
N THR A 60 20.92 -14.04 -15.04
CA THR A 60 21.21 -13.13 -16.16
C THR A 60 21.33 -11.69 -15.65
N THR A 61 22.43 -11.38 -14.95
CA THR A 61 22.69 -10.04 -14.38
C THR A 61 22.62 -8.93 -15.41
N GLU A 62 23.12 -9.15 -16.63
CA GLU A 62 23.09 -8.16 -17.72
C GLU A 62 21.66 -7.75 -18.16
N ALA A 63 20.64 -8.54 -17.80
CA ALA A 63 19.24 -8.22 -18.06
C ALA A 63 18.57 -7.48 -16.89
N VAL A 64 19.20 -7.49 -15.71
CA VAL A 64 18.69 -6.84 -14.49
C VAL A 64 19.39 -5.52 -14.21
N TYR A 65 20.69 -5.41 -14.50
CA TYR A 65 21.47 -4.20 -14.25
C TYR A 65 22.15 -3.71 -15.53
N ASP A 66 21.90 -2.46 -15.90
CA ASP A 66 22.59 -1.76 -16.98
C ASP A 66 23.67 -0.84 -16.40
N GLU A 67 24.93 -1.22 -16.56
CA GLU A 67 26.10 -0.43 -16.11
C GLU A 67 26.25 0.92 -16.83
N SER A 68 25.75 1.03 -18.07
CA SER A 68 25.92 2.24 -18.90
C SER A 68 24.95 3.33 -18.48
N GLU A 69 23.73 2.93 -18.11
CA GLU A 69 22.66 3.84 -17.66
C GLU A 69 22.56 3.92 -16.13
N ASN A 70 23.22 3.01 -15.41
CA ASN A 70 23.14 2.83 -13.96
C ASN A 70 21.69 2.58 -13.49
N GLU A 71 21.00 1.70 -14.22
CA GLU A 71 19.60 1.36 -13.98
C GLU A 71 19.43 -0.11 -13.61
N VAL A 72 18.49 -0.38 -12.71
CA VAL A 72 18.05 -1.74 -12.37
C VAL A 72 16.65 -1.96 -12.92
N THR A 73 16.47 -3.01 -13.72
CA THR A 73 15.20 -3.38 -14.32
C THR A 73 14.74 -4.75 -13.84
N VAL A 74 13.52 -4.82 -13.31
CA VAL A 74 12.91 -6.07 -12.85
C VAL A 74 11.49 -6.24 -13.38
N LEU A 75 11.17 -7.48 -13.72
CA LEU A 75 9.87 -7.87 -14.25
C LEU A 75 8.99 -8.37 -13.11
N VAL A 76 7.85 -7.71 -12.90
CA VAL A 76 6.91 -8.02 -11.84
C VAL A 76 5.59 -8.48 -12.43
N LYS A 77 5.13 -9.66 -12.02
CA LYS A 77 3.87 -10.26 -12.47
C LYS A 77 2.81 -10.16 -11.39
N ASN A 78 1.59 -9.77 -11.77
CA ASN A 78 0.45 -9.84 -10.87
C ASN A 78 -0.05 -11.29 -10.82
N THR A 79 0.24 -12.00 -9.73
CA THR A 79 -0.24 -13.36 -9.45
C THR A 79 -1.55 -13.37 -8.67
N GLY A 80 -2.00 -12.20 -8.23
CA GLY A 80 -3.22 -11.99 -7.48
C GLY A 80 -4.50 -12.12 -8.31
N SER A 81 -5.61 -11.69 -7.72
CA SER A 81 -6.96 -11.82 -8.28
C SER A 81 -7.63 -10.50 -8.64
N ARG A 82 -6.97 -9.37 -8.36
CA ARG A 82 -7.44 -8.02 -8.68
C ARG A 82 -6.53 -7.33 -9.68
N SER A 83 -7.07 -6.35 -10.39
CA SER A 83 -6.24 -5.42 -11.14
C SER A 83 -5.57 -4.41 -10.20
N LEU A 84 -4.34 -4.06 -10.53
CA LEU A 84 -3.51 -3.05 -9.87
C LEU A 84 -3.25 -1.88 -10.83
N SER A 85 -2.72 -0.78 -10.30
CA SER A 85 -2.24 0.34 -11.12
C SER A 85 -0.83 0.03 -11.62
N THR A 86 -0.46 0.59 -12.77
CA THR A 86 0.94 0.65 -13.23
C THR A 86 1.59 1.99 -12.89
N ASP A 87 0.98 2.82 -12.05
CA ASP A 87 1.56 4.11 -11.68
C ASP A 87 2.78 3.90 -10.76
N PRO A 88 3.94 4.54 -11.03
CA PRO A 88 5.13 4.39 -10.21
C PRO A 88 4.91 4.68 -8.72
N SER A 89 3.96 5.54 -8.36
CA SER A 89 3.63 5.86 -6.96
C SER A 89 2.95 4.70 -6.20
N THR A 90 2.57 3.63 -6.89
CA THR A 90 1.99 2.42 -6.27
C THR A 90 3.01 1.34 -5.97
N PHE A 91 4.27 1.56 -6.36
CA PHE A 91 5.40 0.68 -6.10
C PHE A 91 6.27 1.31 -5.01
N ASP A 92 6.54 0.55 -3.96
CA ASP A 92 7.61 0.83 -3.03
C ASP A 92 8.76 -0.13 -3.38
N VAL A 93 9.91 0.41 -3.79
CA VAL A 93 11.08 -0.38 -4.19
C VAL A 93 12.21 -0.16 -3.19
N LEU A 94 12.85 -1.25 -2.79
CA LEU A 94 14.07 -1.22 -1.97
C LEU A 94 15.22 -1.87 -2.74
N VAL A 95 16.36 -1.19 -2.76
CA VAL A 95 17.61 -1.73 -3.26
C VAL A 95 18.59 -1.77 -2.09
N ASP A 96 19.04 -2.95 -1.70
CA ASP A 96 19.84 -3.22 -0.48
C ASP A 96 19.23 -2.59 0.78
N GLY A 97 17.90 -2.72 0.92
CA GLY A 97 17.14 -2.13 2.02
C GLY A 97 17.07 -0.59 1.99
N THR A 98 17.55 0.07 0.94
CA THR A 98 17.41 1.51 0.74
C THR A 98 16.16 1.78 -0.10
N TYR A 99 15.21 2.53 0.45
CA TYR A 99 13.99 2.92 -0.28
C TYR A 99 14.31 3.87 -1.45
N VAL A 100 13.76 3.56 -2.62
CA VAL A 100 13.88 4.38 -3.83
C VAL A 100 12.62 5.22 -4.03
N PRO A 101 12.73 6.56 -4.14
CA PRO A 101 11.59 7.42 -4.41
C PRO A 101 10.95 7.12 -5.76
N SER A 102 9.61 7.24 -5.85
CA SER A 102 8.86 7.04 -7.10
C SER A 102 9.25 7.97 -8.26
N GLY A 103 10.01 9.05 -8.00
CA GLY A 103 10.55 9.93 -9.04
C GLY A 103 11.75 9.34 -9.80
N GLN A 104 12.35 8.28 -9.26
CA GLN A 104 13.44 7.50 -9.87
C GLN A 104 12.91 6.16 -10.43
N LEU A 105 11.58 5.96 -10.41
CA LEU A 105 10.95 4.75 -10.89
C LEU A 105 10.25 5.02 -12.23
N THR A 106 10.53 4.16 -13.20
CA THR A 106 9.78 4.07 -14.45
C THR A 106 9.09 2.71 -14.50
N THR A 107 7.82 2.69 -14.85
CA THR A 107 7.02 1.46 -14.88
C THR A 107 6.33 1.32 -16.21
N GLU A 108 6.60 0.23 -16.93
CA GLU A 108 6.01 -0.03 -18.24
C GLU A 108 5.28 -1.37 -18.27
N ARG A 109 4.11 -1.38 -18.91
CA ARG A 109 3.30 -2.59 -19.07
C ARG A 109 3.81 -3.38 -20.26
N VAL A 110 4.36 -4.57 -20.01
CA VAL A 110 5.03 -5.38 -21.07
C VAL A 110 4.02 -6.08 -21.99
N ASP A 111 2.86 -6.49 -21.46
CA ASP A 111 1.87 -7.29 -22.20
C ASP A 111 0.81 -6.47 -22.96
N ALA A 112 0.63 -5.18 -22.65
CA ALA A 112 -0.39 -4.33 -23.25
C ALA A 112 -0.10 -2.84 -23.02
N ASP A 113 -0.54 -1.98 -23.94
CA ASP A 113 -0.53 -0.53 -23.75
C ASP A 113 -1.74 -0.10 -22.90
N SER A 114 -1.63 -0.26 -21.58
CA SER A 114 -2.69 0.05 -20.62
C SER A 114 -2.16 0.25 -19.20
N ASP A 115 -2.72 1.27 -18.51
CA ASP A 115 -2.41 1.54 -17.10
C ASP A 115 -3.04 0.54 -16.10
N ALA A 116 -3.82 -0.43 -16.61
CA ALA A 116 -4.48 -1.43 -15.79
C ALA A 116 -3.65 -2.72 -15.76
N TRP A 117 -2.99 -2.96 -14.63
CA TRP A 117 -2.22 -4.18 -14.38
C TRP A 117 -3.13 -5.33 -13.96
N ARG A 118 -3.66 -6.05 -14.96
CA ARG A 118 -4.58 -7.18 -14.74
C ARG A 118 -3.84 -8.40 -14.19
N PRO A 119 -4.55 -9.29 -13.46
CA PRO A 119 -4.04 -10.60 -13.08
C PRO A 119 -3.40 -11.34 -14.26
N GLY A 120 -2.20 -11.83 -14.05
CA GLY A 120 -1.41 -12.60 -14.99
C GLY A 120 -0.49 -11.79 -15.91
N GLY A 121 -0.63 -10.47 -16.00
CA GLY A 121 0.30 -9.68 -16.81
C GLY A 121 1.50 -9.18 -16.03
N VAL A 122 2.47 -8.64 -16.78
CA VAL A 122 3.79 -8.24 -16.30
C VAL A 122 3.99 -6.72 -16.45
N VAL A 123 4.57 -6.10 -15.43
CA VAL A 123 5.06 -4.72 -15.44
C VAL A 123 6.57 -4.79 -15.30
N GLU A 124 7.26 -4.09 -16.18
CA GLU A 124 8.68 -3.79 -16.04
C GLU A 124 8.83 -2.59 -15.12
N VAL A 125 9.65 -2.74 -14.09
CA VAL A 125 9.98 -1.69 -13.13
C VAL A 125 11.45 -1.38 -13.28
N THR A 126 11.75 -0.17 -13.75
CA THR A 126 13.10 0.34 -13.94
C THR A 126 13.40 1.38 -12.88
N VAL A 127 14.56 1.26 -12.26
CA VAL A 127 15.03 2.05 -11.13
C VAL A 127 16.30 2.77 -11.55
N ASP A 128 16.25 4.11 -11.60
CA ASP A 128 17.45 4.94 -11.79
C ASP A 128 18.18 5.07 -10.45
N LEU A 129 19.39 4.51 -10.37
CA LEU A 129 20.20 4.51 -9.15
C LEU A 129 21.08 5.76 -8.98
N GLU A 130 20.93 6.74 -9.88
CA GLU A 130 21.66 8.01 -9.91
C GLU A 130 23.18 7.80 -9.79
N GLU A 131 23.80 8.17 -8.67
CA GLU A 131 25.25 8.04 -8.42
C GLU A 131 25.62 6.79 -7.62
N LYS A 132 24.65 5.99 -7.18
CA LYS A 132 24.87 4.84 -6.29
C LYS A 132 24.75 3.53 -7.06
N ALA A 133 25.84 3.16 -7.74
CA ALA A 133 25.95 1.83 -8.34
C ALA A 133 25.98 0.74 -7.25
N PRO A 134 25.14 -0.31 -7.36
CA PRO A 134 25.23 -1.48 -6.51
C PRO A 134 26.48 -2.30 -6.87
N ASN A 135 27.01 -3.06 -5.91
CA ASN A 135 28.16 -3.93 -6.15
C ASN A 135 28.08 -5.15 -5.22
N GLY A 136 28.32 -6.33 -5.79
CA GLY A 136 28.21 -7.61 -5.11
C GLY A 136 26.78 -8.13 -5.04
N ASP A 137 26.49 -8.90 -3.99
CA ASP A 137 25.14 -9.39 -3.69
C ASP A 137 24.21 -8.21 -3.42
N THR A 138 23.23 -8.02 -4.29
CA THR A 138 22.26 -6.93 -4.26
C THR A 138 20.86 -7.49 -4.15
N GLU A 139 20.11 -7.06 -3.14
CA GLU A 139 18.70 -7.46 -2.96
C GLU A 139 17.78 -6.35 -3.51
N ILE A 140 16.88 -6.72 -4.41
CA ILE A 140 15.85 -5.84 -4.96
C ILE A 140 14.50 -6.33 -4.46
N ALA A 141 13.88 -5.58 -3.56
CA ALA A 141 12.55 -5.89 -3.04
C ALA A 141 11.51 -4.93 -3.63
N ILE A 142 10.38 -5.49 -4.07
CA ILE A 142 9.25 -4.75 -4.61
C ILE A 142 8.03 -4.99 -3.75
N ILE A 143 7.42 -3.90 -3.32
CA ILE A 143 6.21 -3.91 -2.51
C ILE A 143 5.11 -3.18 -3.27
N VAL A 144 3.94 -3.82 -3.39
CA VAL A 144 2.76 -3.26 -4.04
C VAL A 144 1.54 -3.52 -3.18
N ASN A 145 0.88 -2.46 -2.70
CA ASN A 145 -0.31 -2.54 -1.84
C ASN A 145 -0.14 -3.52 -0.64
N GLY A 146 1.05 -3.59 -0.06
CA GLY A 146 1.36 -4.41 1.12
C GLY A 146 1.79 -5.86 0.82
N ASN A 147 1.75 -6.32 -0.43
CA ASN A 147 2.39 -7.56 -0.84
C ASN A 147 3.84 -7.27 -1.28
N GLU A 148 4.77 -8.12 -0.89
CA GLU A 148 6.21 -7.97 -1.08
C GLU A 148 6.78 -9.21 -1.76
N ASP A 149 7.64 -9.02 -2.74
CA ASP A 149 8.50 -10.07 -3.29
C ASP A 149 9.88 -9.49 -3.61
N SER A 150 10.92 -10.31 -3.52
CA SER A 150 12.30 -9.87 -3.72
C SER A 150 13.10 -10.83 -4.59
N ILE A 151 14.16 -10.29 -5.20
CA ILE A 151 15.15 -11.05 -5.96
C ILE A 151 16.55 -10.64 -5.52
N ASP A 152 17.41 -11.64 -5.34
CA ASP A 152 18.83 -11.46 -5.10
C ASP A 152 19.60 -11.58 -6.42
N VAL A 153 20.44 -10.60 -6.73
CA VAL A 153 21.30 -10.61 -7.92
C VAL A 153 22.74 -10.28 -7.55
N TYR A 154 23.69 -10.89 -8.25
CA TYR A 154 25.11 -10.56 -8.08
C TYR A 154 25.55 -9.62 -9.21
N ILE A 155 26.05 -8.44 -8.82
CA ILE A 155 26.54 -7.39 -9.72
C ILE A 155 28.06 -7.26 -9.55
N ASP A 156 28.83 -7.32 -10.64
CA ASP A 156 30.31 -7.30 -10.62
C ASP A 156 30.87 -5.86 -10.61
#